data_AF-A0A8T3SVW5-F1
#
_entry.id   AF-A0A8T3SVW5-F1
#
_cell.length_a   1.000
_cell.length_b   1.000
_cell.length_c   1.000
_cell.angle_alpha   90.00
_cell.angle_beta   90.00
_cell.angle_gamma   90.00
#
_symmetry.space_group_name_H-M   'P 1'
#
loop_
_entity.id
_entity.type
_entity.pdbx_description
1 polymer ?
#
loop_
_entity_poly.entity_id
_entity_poly.type
_entity_poly.pdbx_seq_one_letter_code
_entity_poly.pdbx_strand_id
1 'polypeptide(L)'
;MRRSILTGIVLVTGPLVLLDLMIVNPSVHGAAGAVNELLVLLAAAAAVGGGATLVAHHVRNLAAADGDSAASIVVLLGMAVILVAGLRPGSSGSSDPAVLWLVAGLLAPIAASVFALLFIFLLAAFRRGFALRVRETSLMAAAAAVVIVLLLPVGGQAGDWLAAGAAWVRDVPLGGAFRGLLIGIGILVAVSAARSLMGLDADDE
;
A
#
# COMPACT_ATOMS: atom_id res chain seq x y z
N MET A 1 -15.65 29.55 -5.09
CA MET A 1 -15.43 29.78 -3.64
C MET A 1 -15.20 28.48 -2.85
N ARG A 2 -16.07 27.45 -2.93
CA ARG A 2 -15.88 26.15 -2.23
C ARG A 2 -14.54 25.44 -2.51
N ARG A 3 -14.05 25.48 -3.76
CA ARG A 3 -12.76 24.85 -4.16
C ARG A 3 -11.54 25.48 -3.47
N SER A 4 -11.54 26.80 -3.22
CA SER A 4 -10.43 27.49 -2.54
C SER A 4 -10.33 27.18 -1.05
N ILE A 5 -11.45 26.81 -0.42
CA ILE A 5 -11.50 26.46 1.01
C ILE A 5 -10.87 25.09 1.23
N LEU A 6 -11.17 24.12 0.37
CA LEU A 6 -10.62 22.77 0.44
C LEU A 6 -9.11 22.74 0.24
N THR A 7 -8.60 23.48 -0.75
CA THR A 7 -7.15 23.62 -0.96
C THR A 7 -6.48 24.30 0.23
N GLY A 8 -7.11 25.33 0.82
CA GLY A 8 -6.62 25.98 2.02
C GLY A 8 -6.53 25.03 3.22
N ILE A 9 -7.53 24.18 3.42
CA ILE A 9 -7.51 23.16 4.48
C ILE A 9 -6.35 22.20 4.26
N VAL A 10 -6.19 21.61 3.06
CA VAL A 10 -5.09 20.67 2.79
C VAL A 10 -3.71 21.33 2.99
N LEU A 11 -3.56 22.57 2.52
CA LEU A 11 -2.31 23.33 2.62
C LEU A 11 -1.92 23.66 4.06
N VAL A 12 -2.89 23.82 4.96
CA VAL A 12 -2.64 24.07 6.39
C VAL A 12 -2.45 22.76 7.15
N THR A 13 -3.30 21.77 6.88
CA THR A 13 -3.38 20.53 7.66
C THR A 13 -2.18 19.60 7.39
N GLY A 14 -1.74 19.49 6.13
CA GLY A 14 -0.60 18.65 5.74
C GLY A 14 0.71 19.05 6.44
N PRO A 15 1.16 20.32 6.30
CA PRO A 15 2.34 20.81 7.00
C PRO A 15 2.22 20.75 8.51
N LEU A 16 1.03 20.99 9.10
CA LEU A 16 0.83 20.91 10.54
C LEU A 16 1.16 19.50 11.09
N VAL A 17 0.67 18.45 10.43
CA VAL A 17 0.96 17.06 10.82
C VAL A 17 2.43 16.71 10.59
N LEU A 18 3.04 17.20 9.51
CA LEU A 18 4.49 17.02 9.27
C LEU A 18 5.35 17.73 10.33
N LEU A 19 4.92 18.90 10.81
CA LEU A 19 5.63 19.65 11.85
C LEU A 19 5.57 18.93 13.20
N ASP A 20 4.45 18.29 13.55
CA ASP A 20 4.35 17.46 14.76
C ASP A 20 5.37 16.31 14.75
N LEU A 21 5.60 15.70 13.58
CA LEU A 21 6.60 14.63 13.42
C LEU A 21 8.04 15.12 13.54
N MET A 22 8.30 16.38 13.20
CA MET A 22 9.65 16.95 13.16
C MET A 22 10.04 17.68 14.45
N ILE A 23 9.06 18.25 15.18
CA ILE A 23 9.30 19.16 16.30
C ILE A 23 8.50 18.68 17.53
N VAL A 24 9.22 18.36 18.61
CA VAL A 24 8.60 18.05 19.90
C VAL A 24 8.12 19.34 20.56
N ASN A 25 6.90 19.78 20.22
CA ASN A 25 6.25 20.95 20.81
C ASN A 25 4.80 20.63 21.25
N PRO A 26 4.43 20.80 22.53
CA PRO A 26 3.11 20.45 23.04
C PRO A 26 1.93 21.12 22.31
N SER A 27 2.10 22.36 21.84
CA SER A 27 1.04 23.10 21.15
C SER A 27 0.81 22.59 19.72
N VAL A 28 1.89 22.23 19.02
CA VAL A 28 1.81 21.61 17.69
C VAL A 28 1.18 20.22 17.78
N HIS A 29 1.57 19.46 18.80
CA HIS A 29 1.02 18.13 19.08
C HIS A 29 -0.49 18.16 19.37
N GLY A 30 -0.96 19.11 20.18
CA GLY A 30 -2.40 19.26 20.44
C GLY A 30 -3.19 19.58 19.17
N ALA A 31 -2.68 20.48 18.32
CA ALA A 31 -3.33 20.85 17.06
C ALA A 31 -3.34 19.70 16.04
N ALA A 32 -2.21 19.00 15.87
CA ALA A 32 -2.11 17.83 15.00
C ALA A 32 -2.97 16.66 15.51
N GLY A 33 -3.06 16.47 16.83
CA GLY A 33 -3.92 15.49 17.47
C GLY A 33 -5.40 15.71 17.14
N ALA A 34 -5.90 16.94 17.26
CA ALA A 34 -7.28 17.29 16.92
C ALA A 34 -7.59 17.04 15.43
N VAL A 35 -6.64 17.36 14.56
CA VAL A 35 -6.71 17.02 13.13
C VAL A 35 -6.78 15.51 12.92
N ASN A 36 -5.91 14.75 13.58
CA ASN A 36 -5.85 13.30 13.43
C ASN A 36 -7.14 12.63 13.94
N GLU A 37 -7.71 13.11 15.05
CA GLU A 37 -9.00 12.64 15.57
C GLU A 37 -10.12 12.87 14.55
N LEU A 38 -10.17 14.06 13.94
CA LEU A 38 -11.12 14.35 12.86
C LEU A 38 -10.89 13.44 11.64
N LEU A 39 -9.64 13.18 11.27
CA LEU A 39 -9.29 12.26 10.18
C LEU A 39 -9.73 10.83 10.48
N VAL A 40 -9.55 10.35 11.71
CA VAL A 40 -10.01 9.02 12.14
C VAL A 40 -11.53 8.94 12.08
N LEU A 41 -12.24 9.96 12.55
CA LEU A 41 -13.71 10.01 12.47
C LEU A 41 -14.19 10.02 11.02
N LEU A 42 -13.57 10.83 10.17
CA LEU A 42 -13.88 10.90 8.75
C LEU A 42 -13.59 9.56 8.04
N ALA A 43 -12.46 8.92 8.35
CA ALA A 43 -12.09 7.62 7.82
C ALA A 43 -13.08 6.52 8.25
N ALA A 44 -13.53 6.55 9.51
CA ALA A 44 -14.56 5.63 10.00
C ALA A 44 -15.89 5.84 9.26
N ALA A 45 -16.34 7.09 9.09
CA ALA A 45 -17.55 7.42 8.33
C ALA A 45 -17.43 6.99 6.86
N ALA A 46 -16.28 7.25 6.24
CA ALA A 46 -15.99 6.85 4.87
C ALA A 46 -15.94 5.33 4.70
N ALA A 47 -15.37 4.59 5.66
CA ALA A 47 -15.35 3.13 5.64
C ALA A 47 -16.77 2.55 5.69
N VAL A 48 -17.64 3.10 6.54
CA VAL A 48 -19.06 2.69 6.61
C VAL A 48 -19.79 3.03 5.31
N GLY A 49 -19.66 4.27 4.82
CA GLY A 49 -20.31 4.70 3.58
C GLY A 49 -19.82 3.94 2.34
N GLY A 50 -18.51 3.70 2.25
CA GLY A 50 -17.88 2.92 1.18
C GLY A 50 -18.33 1.47 1.22
N GLY A 51 -18.35 0.84 2.40
CA GLY A 51 -18.86 -0.51 2.59
C GLY A 51 -20.34 -0.63 2.20
N ALA A 52 -21.18 0.30 2.62
CA ALA A 52 -22.60 0.33 2.27
C ALA A 52 -22.81 0.49 0.74
N THR A 53 -22.02 1.33 0.09
CA THR A 53 -22.08 1.55 -1.36
C THR A 53 -21.64 0.30 -2.12
N LEU A 54 -20.57 -0.37 -1.66
CA LEU A 54 -20.09 -1.62 -2.24
C LEU A 54 -21.15 -2.73 -2.15
N VAL A 55 -21.81 -2.86 -0.99
CA VAL A 55 -22.94 -3.78 -0.80
C VAL A 55 -24.08 -3.43 -1.74
N ALA A 56 -24.50 -2.16 -1.76
CA ALA A 56 -25.61 -1.71 -2.60
C ALA A 56 -25.33 -1.98 -4.09
N HIS A 57 -24.10 -1.74 -4.55
CA HIS A 57 -23.68 -2.01 -5.92
C HIS A 57 -23.77 -3.51 -6.25
N HIS A 58 -23.16 -4.37 -5.44
CA HIS A 58 -23.15 -5.82 -5.72
C HIS A 58 -24.53 -6.48 -5.53
N VAL A 59 -25.34 -6.00 -4.59
CA VAL A 59 -26.73 -6.47 -4.43
C VAL A 59 -27.58 -6.06 -5.63
N ARG A 60 -27.41 -4.84 -6.16
CA ARG A 60 -28.11 -4.39 -7.36
C ARG A 60 -27.70 -5.20 -8.59
N ASN A 61 -26.39 -5.46 -8.78
CA ASN A 61 -25.92 -6.29 -9.89
C ASN A 61 -26.50 -7.71 -9.82
N LEU A 62 -26.58 -8.30 -8.62
CA LEU A 62 -27.21 -9.61 -8.40
C LEU A 62 -28.72 -9.60 -8.67
N ALA A 63 -29.43 -8.53 -8.28
CA ALA A 63 -30.86 -8.39 -8.50
C ALA A 63 -31.23 -8.12 -9.97
N ALA A 64 -30.39 -7.37 -10.68
CA ALA A 64 -30.58 -7.06 -12.09
C ALA A 64 -30.19 -8.22 -13.03
N ALA A 65 -29.48 -9.24 -12.53
CA ALA A 65 -28.84 -10.29 -13.33
C ALA A 65 -27.88 -9.73 -14.42
N ASP A 66 -27.43 -8.49 -14.24
CA ASP A 66 -26.49 -7.81 -15.12
C ASP A 66 -25.06 -8.02 -14.59
N GLY A 67 -24.26 -8.82 -15.31
CA GLY A 67 -22.84 -9.01 -15.05
C GLY A 67 -22.44 -10.31 -14.35
N ASP A 68 -21.22 -10.35 -13.83
CA ASP A 68 -20.64 -11.53 -13.17
C ASP A 68 -21.19 -11.66 -11.73
N SER A 69 -22.26 -12.44 -11.61
CA SER A 69 -22.91 -12.77 -10.33
C SER A 69 -21.99 -13.54 -9.39
N ALA A 70 -21.08 -14.38 -9.93
CA ALA A 70 -20.16 -15.15 -9.11
C ALA A 70 -19.15 -14.22 -8.40
N ALA A 71 -18.58 -13.26 -9.12
CA ALA A 71 -17.68 -12.26 -8.53
C ALA A 71 -18.36 -11.45 -7.42
N SER A 72 -19.60 -11.00 -7.66
CA SER A 72 -20.39 -10.23 -6.69
C SER A 72 -20.67 -11.04 -5.41
N ILE A 73 -21.01 -12.33 -5.54
CA ILE A 73 -21.23 -13.24 -4.40
C ILE A 73 -19.93 -13.41 -3.60
N VAL A 74 -18.81 -13.63 -4.26
CA VAL A 74 -17.50 -13.83 -3.61
C VAL A 74 -17.11 -12.60 -2.79
N VAL A 75 -17.29 -11.38 -3.33
CA VAL A 75 -16.98 -10.15 -2.61
C VAL A 75 -17.87 -9.97 -1.37
N LEU A 76 -19.18 -10.16 -1.51
CA LEU A 76 -20.12 -10.04 -0.40
C LEU A 76 -19.85 -11.07 0.71
N LEU A 77 -19.61 -12.33 0.33
CA LEU A 77 -19.24 -13.39 1.28
C LEU A 77 -17.91 -13.09 1.96
N GLY A 78 -16.88 -12.69 1.21
CA GLY A 78 -15.57 -12.35 1.77
C GLY A 78 -15.67 -11.21 2.79
N MET A 79 -16.43 -10.16 2.45
CA MET A 79 -16.68 -9.05 3.37
C MET A 79 -17.42 -9.51 4.63
N ALA A 80 -18.46 -10.34 4.48
CA ALA A 80 -19.21 -10.88 5.62
C ALA A 80 -18.32 -11.72 6.54
N VAL A 81 -17.48 -12.61 5.99
CA VAL A 81 -16.55 -13.46 6.76
C VAL A 81 -15.58 -12.62 7.59
N ILE A 82 -14.99 -11.58 7.01
CA ILE A 82 -14.05 -10.69 7.72
C ILE A 82 -14.77 -9.89 8.81
N LEU A 83 -15.95 -9.34 8.52
CA LEU A 83 -16.72 -8.56 9.50
C LEU A 83 -17.20 -9.43 10.67
N VAL A 84 -17.68 -10.64 10.41
CA VAL A 84 -18.08 -11.58 11.46
C VAL A 84 -16.88 -11.96 12.32
N ALA A 85 -15.71 -12.20 11.71
CA ALA A 85 -14.50 -12.51 12.46
C ALA A 85 -14.01 -11.35 13.36
N GLY A 86 -14.11 -10.10 12.88
CA GLY A 86 -13.62 -8.91 13.59
C GLY A 86 -14.63 -8.24 14.53
N LEU A 87 -15.93 -8.48 14.36
CA LEU A 87 -16.99 -7.86 15.18
C LEU A 87 -17.67 -8.84 16.14
N ARG A 88 -17.20 -10.10 16.20
CA ARG A 88 -17.70 -11.07 17.18
C ARG A 88 -17.43 -10.58 18.61
N PRO A 89 -18.32 -10.88 19.58
CA PRO A 89 -18.09 -10.55 20.98
C PRO A 89 -16.75 -11.13 21.48
N GLY A 90 -15.93 -10.28 22.10
CA GLY A 90 -14.58 -10.66 22.57
C GLY A 90 -13.48 -10.57 21.51
N SER A 91 -13.77 -10.11 20.30
CA SER A 91 -12.76 -9.81 19.28
C SER A 91 -11.98 -8.54 19.59
N SER A 92 -10.69 -8.53 19.24
CA SER A 92 -9.86 -7.33 19.23
C SER A 92 -9.90 -6.57 17.89
N GLY A 93 -10.96 -6.78 17.10
CA GLY A 93 -11.18 -6.08 15.83
C GLY A 93 -10.19 -6.52 14.76
N SER A 94 -9.53 -5.55 14.11
CA SER A 94 -8.54 -5.80 13.06
C SER A 94 -7.30 -6.56 13.53
N SER A 95 -7.04 -6.56 14.84
CA SER A 95 -5.91 -7.26 15.45
C SER A 95 -6.23 -8.69 15.89
N ASP A 96 -7.46 -9.16 15.69
CA ASP A 96 -7.88 -10.51 16.08
C ASP A 96 -7.12 -11.57 15.26
N PRO A 97 -6.56 -12.63 15.88
CA PRO A 97 -5.85 -13.69 15.18
C PRO A 97 -6.65 -14.31 14.02
N ALA A 98 -7.97 -14.42 14.16
CA ALA A 98 -8.84 -14.94 13.10
C ALA A 98 -8.88 -14.01 11.89
N VAL A 99 -8.97 -12.70 12.12
CA VAL A 99 -8.93 -11.68 11.05
C VAL A 99 -7.56 -11.68 10.38
N LEU A 100 -6.48 -11.69 11.16
CA LEU A 100 -5.12 -11.73 10.63
C LEU A 100 -4.87 -12.98 9.78
N TRP A 101 -5.39 -14.14 10.20
CA TRP A 101 -5.28 -15.38 9.44
C TRP A 101 -6.03 -15.31 8.11
N LEU A 102 -7.28 -14.81 8.10
CA LEU A 102 -8.08 -14.63 6.88
C LEU A 102 -7.39 -13.68 5.90
N VAL A 103 -6.92 -12.53 6.40
CA VAL A 103 -6.21 -11.53 5.59
C VAL A 103 -4.90 -12.09 5.03
N ALA A 104 -4.12 -12.80 5.85
CA ALA A 104 -2.89 -13.43 5.40
C ALA A 104 -3.14 -14.52 4.35
N GLY A 105 -4.19 -15.32 4.53
CA GLY A 105 -4.59 -16.36 3.57
C GLY A 105 -4.97 -15.80 2.19
N LEU A 106 -5.47 -14.57 2.14
CA LEU A 106 -5.77 -13.87 0.89
C LEU A 106 -4.54 -13.15 0.31
N LEU A 107 -3.81 -12.42 1.15
CA LEU A 107 -2.69 -11.59 0.69
C LEU A 107 -1.46 -12.40 0.28
N ALA A 108 -1.17 -13.52 0.96
CA ALA A 108 0.02 -14.32 0.66
C ALA A 108 0.01 -14.90 -0.77
N PRO A 109 -1.08 -15.53 -1.26
CA PRO A 109 -1.16 -15.99 -2.65
C PRO A 109 -1.12 -14.84 -3.67
N ILE A 110 -1.78 -13.71 -3.38
CA ILE A 110 -1.78 -12.53 -4.27
C ILE A 110 -0.35 -11.99 -4.41
N ALA A 111 0.35 -11.81 -3.29
CA ALA A 111 1.73 -11.37 -3.28
C ALA A 111 2.63 -12.36 -4.04
N ALA A 112 2.49 -13.66 -3.79
CA ALA A 112 3.22 -14.70 -4.51
C ALA A 112 2.98 -14.65 -6.03
N SER A 113 1.74 -14.40 -6.45
CA SER A 113 1.37 -14.26 -7.87
C SER A 113 2.07 -13.07 -8.53
N VAL A 114 2.08 -11.92 -7.85
CA VAL A 114 2.79 -10.72 -8.33
C VAL A 114 4.30 -10.96 -8.41
N PHE A 115 4.90 -11.62 -7.42
CA PHE A 115 6.32 -11.98 -7.46
C PHE A 115 6.64 -12.99 -8.56
N ALA A 116 5.74 -13.95 -8.82
CA ALA A 116 5.91 -14.90 -9.92
C ALA A 116 5.90 -14.20 -11.28
N LEU A 117 4.98 -13.25 -11.49
CA LEU A 117 4.96 -12.43 -12.70
C LEU A 117 6.23 -11.59 -12.82
N LEU A 118 6.68 -10.96 -11.74
CA LEU A 118 7.93 -10.20 -11.70
C LEU A 118 9.13 -11.06 -12.14
N PHE A 119 9.19 -12.31 -11.67
CA PHE A 119 10.25 -13.24 -12.06
C PHE A 119 10.26 -13.51 -13.58
N ILE A 120 9.10 -13.77 -14.18
CA ILE A 120 8.98 -13.99 -15.63
C ILE A 120 9.40 -12.73 -16.41
N PHE A 121 8.97 -11.55 -15.98
CA PHE A 121 9.38 -10.29 -16.60
C PHE A 121 10.88 -10.04 -16.47
N LEU A 122 11.46 -10.32 -15.31
CA LEU A 122 12.89 -10.18 -15.07
C LEU A 122 13.69 -11.15 -15.94
N LEU A 123 13.25 -12.40 -16.08
CA LEU A 123 13.86 -13.38 -16.97
C LEU A 123 13.80 -12.93 -18.43
N ALA A 124 12.65 -12.41 -18.88
CA ALA A 124 12.51 -11.86 -20.23
C ALA A 124 13.43 -10.64 -20.46
N ALA A 125 13.55 -9.78 -19.45
CA ALA A 125 14.44 -8.62 -19.46
C ALA A 125 15.92 -9.04 -19.52
N PHE A 126 16.34 -10.03 -18.72
CA PHE A 126 17.70 -10.58 -18.79
C PHE A 126 18.00 -11.18 -20.15
N ARG A 127 17.11 -12.02 -20.70
CA ARG A 127 17.29 -12.61 -22.04
C ARG A 127 17.48 -11.53 -23.10
N ARG A 128 16.64 -10.48 -23.08
CA ARG A 128 16.75 -9.34 -23.99
C ARG A 128 18.03 -8.53 -23.74
N GLY A 129 18.40 -8.33 -22.48
CA GLY A 129 19.61 -7.62 -22.07
C GLY A 129 20.87 -8.30 -22.58
N PHE A 130 20.98 -9.62 -22.40
CA PHE A 130 22.13 -10.38 -22.91
C PHE A 130 22.25 -10.34 -24.43
N ALA A 131 21.14 -10.27 -25.16
CA ALA A 131 21.15 -10.15 -26.61
C ALA A 131 21.57 -8.75 -27.12
N LEU A 132 21.26 -7.68 -26.38
CA LEU A 132 21.50 -6.29 -26.82
C LEU A 132 22.74 -5.64 -26.20
N ARG A 133 23.05 -5.97 -24.94
CA ARG A 133 24.01 -5.30 -24.06
C ARG A 133 24.64 -6.29 -23.08
N VAL A 134 25.45 -7.20 -23.63
CA VAL A 134 26.01 -8.33 -22.88
C VAL A 134 26.87 -7.88 -21.69
N ARG A 135 27.71 -6.85 -21.87
CA ARG A 135 28.64 -6.37 -20.82
C ARG A 135 27.87 -5.81 -19.64
N GLU A 136 26.96 -4.86 -19.88
CA GLU A 136 26.15 -4.23 -18.84
C GLU A 136 25.25 -5.25 -18.14
N THR A 137 24.64 -6.16 -18.90
CA THR A 137 23.74 -7.18 -18.34
C THR A 137 24.52 -8.19 -17.49
N SER A 138 25.72 -8.59 -17.90
CA SER A 138 26.58 -9.47 -17.08
C SER A 138 26.99 -8.83 -15.75
N LEU A 139 27.28 -7.52 -15.75
CA LEU A 139 27.61 -6.79 -14.53
C LEU A 139 26.39 -6.72 -13.60
N MET A 140 25.19 -6.44 -14.13
CA MET A 140 23.97 -6.47 -13.33
C MET A 140 23.66 -7.87 -12.79
N ALA A 141 23.83 -8.92 -13.60
CA ALA A 141 23.62 -10.30 -13.17
C ALA A 141 24.60 -10.71 -12.06
N ALA A 142 25.87 -10.31 -12.16
CA ALA A 142 26.87 -10.52 -11.13
C ALA A 142 26.50 -9.77 -9.83
N ALA A 143 26.08 -8.51 -9.92
CA ALA A 143 25.63 -7.74 -8.76
C ALA A 143 24.40 -8.39 -8.10
N ALA A 144 23.42 -8.84 -8.89
CA ALA A 144 22.25 -9.53 -8.39
C ALA A 144 22.63 -10.85 -7.68
N ALA A 145 23.57 -11.62 -8.24
CA ALA A 145 24.06 -12.85 -7.61
C ALA A 145 24.71 -12.58 -6.25
N VAL A 146 25.52 -11.52 -6.13
CA VAL A 146 26.10 -11.11 -4.84
C VAL A 146 25.00 -10.78 -3.83
N VAL A 147 23.99 -10.01 -4.22
CA VAL A 147 22.87 -9.68 -3.32
C VAL A 147 22.13 -10.94 -2.87
N ILE A 148 21.87 -11.89 -3.77
CA ILE A 148 21.23 -13.17 -3.41
C ILE A 148 22.07 -13.92 -2.37
N VAL A 149 23.40 -13.96 -2.52
CA VAL A 149 24.30 -14.60 -1.54
C VAL A 149 24.22 -13.92 -0.17
N LEU A 150 24.16 -12.59 -0.12
CA LEU A 150 24.03 -11.84 1.14
C LEU A 150 22.73 -12.16 1.90
N LEU A 151 21.68 -12.57 1.18
CA LEU A 151 20.37 -12.89 1.77
C LEU A 151 20.25 -14.33 2.29
N LEU A 152 21.28 -15.19 2.12
CA LEU A 152 21.22 -16.55 2.62
C LEU A 152 21.17 -16.58 4.16
N PRO A 153 20.22 -17.32 4.76
CA PRO A 153 20.16 -17.48 6.21
C PRO A 153 21.24 -18.47 6.69
N VAL A 154 22.47 -17.97 6.83
CA VAL A 154 23.62 -18.71 7.36
C VAL A 154 23.81 -18.34 8.84
N GLY A 155 24.14 -19.31 9.70
CA GLY A 155 24.42 -19.08 11.11
C GLY A 155 25.90 -18.81 11.41
N GLY A 156 26.19 -18.31 12.61
CA GLY A 156 27.55 -18.04 13.09
C GLY A 156 28.19 -16.78 12.47
N GLN A 157 29.50 -16.62 12.65
CA GLN A 157 30.21 -15.39 12.29
C GLN A 157 30.13 -15.07 10.79
N ALA A 158 30.09 -16.08 9.92
CA ALA A 158 29.87 -15.87 8.48
C ALA A 158 28.46 -15.33 8.18
N GLY A 159 27.45 -15.77 8.93
CA GLY A 159 26.08 -15.26 8.86
C GLY A 159 25.99 -13.78 9.22
N ASP A 160 26.68 -13.38 10.29
CA ASP A 160 26.69 -11.97 10.74
C ASP A 160 27.26 -11.03 9.67
N TRP A 161 28.34 -11.45 8.99
CA TRP A 161 28.93 -10.70 7.88
C TRP A 161 27.99 -10.60 6.66
N LEU A 162 27.33 -11.70 6.29
CA LEU A 162 26.35 -11.70 5.19
C LEU A 162 25.16 -10.80 5.52
N ALA A 163 24.62 -10.90 6.74
CA ALA A 163 23.52 -10.08 7.23
C ALA A 163 23.88 -8.60 7.25
N ALA A 164 25.08 -8.23 7.68
CA ALA A 164 25.57 -6.85 7.65
C ALA A 164 25.65 -6.31 6.21
N GLY A 165 26.14 -7.12 5.26
CA GLY A 165 26.15 -6.77 3.84
C GLY A 165 24.73 -6.59 3.28
N ALA A 166 23.81 -7.50 3.59
CA ALA A 166 22.41 -7.41 3.19
C ALA A 166 21.73 -6.15 3.77
N ALA A 167 22.03 -5.81 5.03
CA ALA A 167 21.54 -4.60 5.68
C ALA A 167 22.06 -3.34 4.97
N TRP A 168 23.35 -3.28 4.66
CA TRP A 168 23.91 -2.14 3.92
C TRP A 168 23.27 -1.96 2.53
N VAL A 169 23.06 -3.06 1.78
CA VAL A 169 22.34 -3.03 0.50
C VAL A 169 20.91 -2.54 0.67
N ARG A 170 20.22 -2.99 1.72
CA ARG A 170 18.85 -2.57 2.02
C ARG A 170 18.76 -1.10 2.39
N ASP A 171 19.67 -0.59 3.20
CA ASP A 171 19.54 0.73 3.82
C ASP A 171 20.06 1.85 2.91
N VAL A 172 21.07 1.55 2.08
CA VAL A 172 21.74 2.53 1.22
C VAL A 172 21.14 2.54 -0.19
N PRO A 173 21.48 1.63 -1.13
CA PRO A 173 20.98 1.73 -2.50
C PRO A 173 19.48 1.43 -2.59
N LEU A 174 19.02 0.36 -1.94
CA LEU A 174 17.62 -0.05 -2.02
C LEU A 174 16.72 0.95 -1.27
N GLY A 175 17.14 1.36 -0.06
CA GLY A 175 16.47 2.36 0.75
C GLY A 175 16.40 3.72 0.06
N GLY A 176 17.48 4.13 -0.62
CA GLY A 176 17.48 5.34 -1.46
C GLY A 176 16.44 5.27 -2.59
N ALA A 177 16.40 4.17 -3.34
CA ALA A 177 15.41 3.96 -4.40
C ALA A 177 13.97 3.96 -3.86
N PHE A 178 13.71 3.24 -2.76
CA PHE A 178 12.39 3.21 -2.13
C PHE A 178 11.96 4.57 -1.61
N ARG A 179 12.85 5.35 -0.99
CA ARG A 179 12.54 6.73 -0.56
C ARG A 179 12.15 7.59 -1.75
N GLY A 180 12.90 7.53 -2.87
CA GLY A 180 12.55 8.25 -4.09
C GLY A 180 11.20 7.83 -4.67
N LEU A 181 10.92 6.52 -4.71
CA LEU A 181 9.62 5.98 -5.13
C LEU A 181 8.48 6.51 -4.24
N LEU A 182 8.63 6.46 -2.92
CA LEU A 182 7.62 6.92 -1.97
C LEU A 182 7.33 8.42 -2.10
N ILE A 183 8.37 9.24 -2.33
CA ILE A 183 8.19 10.66 -2.64
C ILE A 183 7.36 10.83 -3.92
N GLY A 184 7.70 10.09 -4.98
CA GLY A 184 6.96 10.11 -6.24
C GLY A 184 5.49 9.70 -6.09
N ILE A 185 5.22 8.62 -5.34
CA ILE A 185 3.86 8.17 -5.00
C ILE A 185 3.13 9.26 -4.21
N GLY A 186 3.77 9.87 -3.22
CA GLY A 186 3.18 10.94 -2.42
C GLY A 186 2.74 12.13 -3.27
N ILE A 187 3.56 12.54 -4.23
CA ILE A 187 3.22 13.60 -5.19
C ILE A 187 2.03 13.18 -6.06
N LEU A 188 2.04 11.95 -6.60
CA LEU A 188 0.96 11.43 -7.44
C LEU A 188 -0.38 11.39 -6.70
N VAL A 189 -0.38 10.93 -5.45
CA VAL A 189 -1.57 10.89 -4.60
C VAL A 189 -2.06 12.31 -4.31
N ALA A 190 -1.18 13.25 -3.99
CA ALA A 190 -1.56 14.65 -3.76
C ALA A 190 -2.20 15.28 -5.00
N VAL A 191 -1.64 15.04 -6.19
CA VAL A 191 -2.20 15.52 -7.46
C VAL A 191 -3.57 14.88 -7.73
N SER A 192 -3.70 13.57 -7.55
CA SER A 192 -4.96 12.85 -7.77
C SER A 192 -6.06 13.33 -6.82
N ALA A 193 -5.74 13.51 -5.54
CA ALA A 193 -6.66 14.08 -4.56
C ALA A 193 -7.07 15.51 -4.92
N ALA A 194 -6.12 16.33 -5.38
CA ALA A 194 -6.41 17.70 -5.80
C ALA A 194 -7.34 17.74 -7.03
N ARG A 195 -7.13 16.88 -8.04
CA ARG A 195 -8.00 16.79 -9.22
C ARG A 195 -9.41 16.34 -8.88
N SER A 196 -9.53 15.31 -8.04
CA SER A 196 -10.81 14.82 -7.53
C SER A 196 -11.56 15.91 -6.74
N LEU A 197 -10.90 16.62 -5.82
CA LEU A 197 -11.50 17.72 -5.05
C LEU A 197 -11.87 18.94 -5.91
N MET A 198 -11.10 19.19 -6.96
CA MET A 198 -11.40 20.22 -7.95
C MET A 198 -12.42 19.76 -8.98
N GLY A 199 -12.94 18.52 -8.91
CA GLY A 199 -13.90 17.97 -9.85
C GLY A 199 -13.42 18.03 -11.30
N LEU A 200 -12.10 17.94 -11.52
CA LEU A 200 -11.51 17.92 -12.86
C LEU A 200 -11.62 16.53 -13.50
N ASP A 201 -11.84 15.49 -12.69
CA ASP A 201 -11.98 14.11 -13.15
C ASP A 201 -13.46 13.75 -13.43
N ALA A 202 -14.41 14.68 -13.25
CA ALA A 202 -15.84 14.44 -13.48
C ALA A 202 -16.26 14.55 -14.95
N ASP A 203 -15.39 15.07 -15.81
CA ASP A 203 -15.65 15.24 -17.26
C ASP A 203 -15.03 14.11 -18.11
N ASP A 204 -14.32 13.15 -17.48
CA ASP A 204 -13.62 12.03 -18.13
C ASP A 204 -14.34 10.66 -17.99
N GLU A 205 -15.56 10.63 -17.40
CA GLU A 205 -16.48 9.47 -17.36
C GLU A 205 -17.75 9.73 -18.19
#